data_AF-A0A2M7J8N3-F1
#
_entry.id   AF-A0A2M7J8N3-F1
#
_cell.length_a   1.000
_cell.length_b   1.000
_cell.length_c   1.000
_cell.angle_alpha   90.00
_cell.angle_beta   90.00
_cell.angle_gamma   90.00
#
_symmetry.space_group_name_H-M   'P 1'
#
loop_
_entity.id
_entity.type
_entity.pdbx_description
1 polymer ?
#
loop_
_entity_poly.entity_id
_entity_poly.type
_entity_poly.pdbx_seq_one_letter_code
_entity_poly.pdbx_strand_id
1 'polypeptide(L)'
;MDTKGINVWCAAGKGTFGTLEIVKRIDETGLSKIVKHKDIIVPQLGAAGVAAAEVRKLSGFSVKFGPVRAEDLKAFLNAGKITTPDMRTVKFEMSDRVKLIPAEIMINFKYMFLLAVIFFLLSGFGPGGYTFSRAFKTGGYAVAALSAAFFQERCLCSKLPR
;
A
#
# COMPACT_ATOMS: atom_id res chain seq x y z
N MET A 1 12.52 0.98 -13.89
CA MET A 1 12.31 1.67 -12.61
C MET A 1 12.70 0.73 -11.51
N ASP A 2 13.49 1.17 -10.54
CA ASP A 2 13.83 0.36 -9.37
C ASP A 2 13.13 0.90 -8.12
N THR A 3 12.07 0.22 -7.69
CA THR A 3 11.30 0.56 -6.49
C THR A 3 11.69 -0.31 -5.29
N LYS A 4 12.80 -1.07 -5.36
CA LYS A 4 13.25 -2.00 -4.31
C LYS A 4 12.18 -3.04 -3.93
N GLY A 5 11.39 -3.49 -4.91
CA GLY A 5 10.31 -4.46 -4.70
C GLY A 5 9.03 -3.88 -4.07
N ILE A 6 8.89 -2.55 -4.00
CA ILE A 6 7.69 -1.88 -3.47
C ILE A 6 6.69 -1.63 -4.61
N ASN A 7 5.40 -1.81 -4.35
CA ASN A 7 4.33 -1.51 -5.31
C ASN A 7 4.33 -0.02 -5.71
N VAL A 8 3.76 0.30 -6.89
CA VAL A 8 3.83 1.65 -7.48
C VAL A 8 3.25 2.74 -6.56
N TRP A 9 2.11 2.50 -5.92
CA TRP A 9 1.46 3.49 -5.04
C TRP A 9 2.32 3.84 -3.82
N CYS A 10 2.80 2.82 -3.11
CA CYS A 10 3.67 3.00 -1.96
C CYS A 10 5.04 3.55 -2.38
N ALA A 11 5.57 3.13 -3.52
CA ALA A 11 6.85 3.61 -4.04
C ALA A 11 6.77 5.09 -4.43
N ALA A 12 5.63 5.54 -4.96
CA ALA A 12 5.37 6.94 -5.27
C ALA A 12 5.34 7.79 -3.99
N GLY A 13 4.61 7.35 -2.97
CA GLY A 13 4.61 8.03 -1.66
C GLY A 13 5.97 8.03 -0.95
N LYS A 14 6.79 7.00 -1.17
CA LYS A 14 8.15 6.88 -0.60
C LYS A 14 9.23 7.54 -1.47
N GLY A 15 8.89 8.12 -2.62
CA GLY A 15 9.83 8.78 -3.54
C GLY A 15 10.74 7.86 -4.36
N THR A 16 10.57 6.54 -4.27
CA THR A 16 11.34 5.57 -5.10
C THR A 16 10.74 5.38 -6.49
N PHE A 17 9.48 5.77 -6.66
CA PHE A 17 8.85 5.92 -7.97
C PHE A 17 8.49 7.40 -8.17
N GLY A 18 9.38 8.16 -8.80
CA GLY A 18 9.16 9.60 -8.93
C GLY A 18 9.86 10.24 -10.11
N THR A 19 9.73 11.57 -10.23
CA THR A 19 10.24 12.37 -11.36
C THR A 19 11.69 12.05 -11.70
N LEU A 20 12.60 12.11 -10.73
CA LEU A 20 14.03 11.94 -10.95
C LEU A 20 14.38 10.51 -11.37
N GLU A 21 13.74 9.50 -10.78
CA GLU A 21 13.92 8.11 -11.19
C GLU A 21 13.45 7.91 -12.64
N ILE A 22 12.32 8.51 -13.02
CA ILE A 22 11.85 8.44 -14.42
C ILE A 22 12.86 9.08 -15.37
N VAL A 23 13.31 10.30 -15.09
CA VAL A 23 14.30 11.01 -15.93
C VAL A 23 15.59 10.20 -16.04
N LYS A 24 16.12 9.73 -14.91
CA LYS A 24 17.31 8.87 -14.86
C LYS A 24 17.16 7.64 -15.75
N ARG A 25 16.00 6.95 -15.69
CA ARG A 25 15.76 5.77 -16.54
C ARG A 25 15.65 6.09 -18.01
N ILE A 26 15.07 7.24 -18.39
CA ILE A 26 15.03 7.68 -19.78
C ILE A 26 16.45 7.85 -20.33
N ASP A 27 17.33 8.46 -19.54
CA ASP A 27 18.71 8.74 -19.93
C ASP A 27 19.56 7.46 -19.96
N GLU A 28 19.51 6.64 -18.91
CA GLU A 28 20.26 5.37 -18.81
C GLU A 28 19.89 4.38 -19.92
N THR A 29 18.61 4.33 -20.30
CA THR A 29 18.14 3.43 -21.37
C THR A 29 18.33 4.00 -22.76
N GLY A 30 18.73 5.28 -22.88
CA GLY A 30 18.81 5.97 -24.16
C GLY A 30 17.48 6.00 -24.90
N LEU A 31 16.35 6.02 -24.18
CA LEU A 31 15.00 5.87 -24.75
C LEU A 31 14.73 6.90 -25.87
N SER A 32 15.29 8.10 -25.75
CA SER A 32 15.23 9.18 -26.74
C SER A 32 15.82 8.81 -28.11
N LYS A 33 16.69 7.80 -28.18
CA LYS A 33 17.29 7.29 -29.42
C LYS A 33 16.51 6.13 -30.03
N ILE A 34 15.59 5.52 -29.26
CA ILE A 34 14.85 4.31 -29.64
C ILE A 34 13.49 4.67 -30.23
N VAL A 35 12.79 5.65 -29.64
CA VAL A 35 11.45 6.05 -30.05
C VAL A 35 11.42 7.44 -30.67
N LYS A 36 10.59 7.63 -31.70
CA LYS A 36 10.42 8.93 -32.36
C LYS A 36 9.56 9.92 -31.57
N HIS A 37 8.65 9.42 -30.73
CA HIS A 37 7.76 10.24 -29.91
C HIS A 37 8.38 10.54 -28.54
N LYS A 38 7.91 11.61 -27.89
CA LYS A 38 8.32 12.00 -26.53
C LYS A 38 7.16 11.91 -25.56
N ASP A 39 6.54 10.74 -25.50
CA ASP A 39 5.41 10.42 -24.62
C ASP A 39 5.79 9.24 -23.73
N ILE A 40 5.54 9.36 -22.43
CA ILE A 40 5.66 8.25 -21.46
C ILE A 40 4.33 8.09 -20.74
N ILE A 41 3.86 6.84 -20.67
CA ILE A 41 2.65 6.50 -19.92
C ILE A 41 3.07 6.05 -18.52
N VAL A 42 2.51 6.70 -17.50
CA VAL A 42 2.74 6.40 -16.09
C VAL A 42 1.43 5.92 -15.47
N PRO A 43 1.42 4.89 -14.60
CA PRO A 43 0.19 4.47 -13.92
C PRO A 43 -0.44 5.61 -13.12
N GLN A 44 -1.77 5.70 -13.09
CA GLN A 44 -2.50 6.73 -12.33
C GLN A 44 -2.06 6.78 -10.86
N LEU A 45 -1.83 5.61 -10.25
CA LEU A 45 -1.40 5.45 -8.86
C LEU A 45 0.02 5.99 -8.57
N GLY A 46 0.81 6.29 -9.62
CA GLY A 46 2.12 6.93 -9.49
C GLY A 46 2.06 8.45 -9.43
N ALA A 47 0.90 9.08 -9.63
CA ALA A 47 0.76 10.53 -9.73
C ALA A 47 1.23 11.29 -8.48
N ALA A 48 1.16 10.66 -7.30
CA ALA A 48 1.64 11.27 -6.05
C ALA A 48 3.17 11.50 -6.02
N GLY A 49 3.95 10.73 -6.80
CA GLY A 49 5.42 10.82 -6.82
C GLY A 49 5.98 11.47 -8.08
N VAL A 50 5.16 11.73 -9.10
CA VAL A 50 5.62 12.14 -10.44
C VAL A 50 5.08 13.51 -10.81
N ALA A 51 5.98 14.50 -10.86
CA ALA A 51 5.68 15.83 -11.37
C ALA A 51 5.84 15.85 -12.90
N ALA A 52 4.73 15.68 -13.63
CA ALA A 52 4.73 15.60 -15.10
C ALA A 52 5.42 16.80 -15.79
N ALA A 53 5.21 18.01 -15.27
CA ALA A 53 5.85 19.22 -15.79
C ALA A 53 7.38 19.18 -15.64
N GLU A 54 7.86 18.65 -14.51
CA GLU A 54 9.29 18.55 -14.23
C GLU A 54 9.95 17.45 -15.08
N VAL A 55 9.28 16.30 -15.27
CA VAL A 55 9.75 15.26 -16.21
C VAL A 55 9.92 15.86 -17.61
N ARG A 56 8.95 16.64 -18.08
CA ARG A 56 9.03 17.30 -19.39
C ARG A 56 10.16 18.32 -19.45
N LYS A 57 10.37 19.11 -18.40
CA LYS A 57 11.45 20.09 -18.33
C LYS A 57 12.83 19.43 -18.40
N LEU A 58 13.02 18.32 -17.70
CA LEU A 58 14.32 17.66 -17.55
C LEU A 58 14.65 16.71 -18.72
N SER A 59 13.67 15.94 -19.21
CA SER A 59 13.89 14.90 -20.22
C SER A 59 13.33 15.24 -21.61
N GLY A 60 12.45 16.25 -21.69
CA GLY A 60 11.68 16.55 -22.90
C GLY A 60 10.51 15.59 -23.15
N PHE A 61 10.30 14.56 -22.32
CA PHE A 61 9.18 13.63 -22.43
C PHE A 61 7.93 14.15 -21.71
N SER A 62 6.79 14.08 -22.39
CA SER A 62 5.49 14.37 -21.81
C SER A 62 4.95 13.14 -21.11
N VAL A 63 4.60 13.29 -19.83
CA VAL A 63 3.97 12.22 -19.04
C VAL A 63 2.47 12.22 -19.29
N LYS A 64 1.91 11.06 -19.60
CA LYS A 64 0.46 10.80 -19.62
C LYS A 64 0.11 9.79 -18.54
N PHE A 65 -0.87 10.12 -17.71
CA PHE A 65 -1.36 9.18 -16.71
C PHE A 65 -2.31 8.18 -17.37
N GLY A 66 -1.91 6.91 -17.34
CA GLY A 66 -2.68 5.78 -17.85
C GLY A 66 -3.63 5.21 -16.80
N PRO A 67 -4.23 4.04 -17.07
CA PRO A 67 -5.18 3.43 -16.16
C PRO A 67 -4.53 2.98 -14.83
N VAL A 68 -5.38 2.74 -13.83
CA VAL A 68 -5.00 2.12 -12.56
C VAL A 68 -4.55 0.68 -12.76
N ARG A 69 -5.28 -0.10 -13.57
CA ARG A 69 -4.99 -1.51 -13.84
C ARG A 69 -4.29 -1.68 -15.17
N ALA A 70 -3.29 -2.57 -15.22
CA ALA A 70 -2.53 -2.84 -16.44
C ALA A 70 -3.38 -3.50 -17.54
N GLU A 71 -4.42 -4.25 -17.17
CA GLU A 71 -5.35 -4.90 -18.10
C GLU A 71 -6.10 -3.89 -18.99
N ASP A 72 -6.36 -2.69 -18.47
CA ASP A 72 -7.04 -1.62 -19.20
C ASP A 72 -6.12 -0.89 -20.19
N LEU A 73 -4.82 -1.17 -20.20
CA LEU A 73 -3.84 -0.45 -21.02
C LEU A 73 -4.16 -0.53 -22.52
N LYS A 74 -4.62 -1.69 -22.99
CA LYS A 74 -4.99 -1.88 -24.40
C LYS A 74 -6.20 -1.02 -24.78
N ALA A 75 -7.22 -0.99 -23.94
CA ALA A 75 -8.41 -0.16 -24.14
C ALA A 75 -8.05 1.33 -24.09
N PHE A 76 -7.19 1.74 -23.14
CA PHE A 76 -6.67 3.09 -23.03
C PHE A 76 -5.92 3.55 -24.30
N LEU A 77 -5.07 2.70 -24.87
CA LEU A 77 -4.34 3.02 -26.11
C LEU A 77 -5.28 3.13 -27.31
N ASN A 78 -6.25 2.22 -27.43
CA ASN A 78 -7.26 2.27 -28.50
C ASN A 78 -8.17 3.50 -28.40
N ALA A 79 -8.43 4.00 -27.18
CA ALA A 79 -9.18 5.23 -26.92
C ALA A 79 -8.34 6.51 -27.10
N GLY A 80 -7.18 6.45 -27.75
CA GLY A 80 -6.34 7.63 -28.00
C GLY A 80 -5.60 8.15 -26.77
N LYS A 81 -5.31 7.29 -25.79
CA LYS A 81 -4.70 7.64 -24.49
C LYS A 81 -5.61 8.52 -23.61
N ILE A 82 -6.92 8.28 -23.68
CA ILE A 82 -7.92 8.93 -22.83
C ILE A 82 -8.42 7.90 -21.81
N THR A 83 -8.16 8.14 -20.53
CA THR A 83 -8.70 7.32 -19.43
C THR A 83 -10.18 7.60 -19.21
N THR A 84 -10.99 6.56 -19.19
CA THR A 84 -12.39 6.62 -18.72
C THR A 84 -12.47 6.74 -17.19
N PRO A 85 -13.62 7.14 -16.61
CA PRO A 85 -13.81 7.17 -15.16
C PRO A 85 -13.55 5.82 -14.47
N ASP A 86 -13.93 4.71 -15.10
CA ASP A 86 -13.71 3.37 -14.55
C ASP A 86 -12.22 3.04 -14.43
N MET A 87 -11.41 3.42 -15.44
CA MET A 87 -9.97 3.22 -15.45
C MET A 87 -9.23 4.01 -14.37
N ARG A 88 -9.85 5.04 -13.80
CA ARG A 88 -9.29 5.88 -12.74
C ARG A 88 -9.68 5.39 -11.34
N THR A 89 -10.62 4.46 -11.23
CA THR A 89 -11.20 4.03 -9.96
C THR A 89 -10.56 2.73 -9.49
N VAL A 90 -10.01 2.72 -8.27
CA VAL A 90 -9.62 1.47 -7.61
C VAL A 90 -10.85 0.82 -7.00
N LYS A 91 -11.27 -0.32 -7.56
CA LYS A 91 -12.32 -1.15 -6.95
C LYS A 91 -11.70 -1.94 -5.80
N PHE A 92 -11.92 -1.50 -4.56
CA PHE A 92 -11.48 -2.20 -3.34
C PHE A 92 -12.44 -3.35 -3.00
N GLU A 93 -12.44 -4.38 -3.84
CA GLU A 93 -13.27 -5.57 -3.64
C GLU A 93 -12.85 -6.34 -2.37
N MET A 94 -13.75 -7.18 -1.86
CA MET A 94 -13.51 -7.96 -0.64
C MET A 94 -12.25 -8.84 -0.75
N SER A 95 -11.99 -9.38 -1.94
CA SER A 95 -10.79 -10.16 -2.24
C SER A 95 -9.49 -9.36 -2.05
N ASP A 96 -9.48 -8.08 -2.44
CA ASP A 96 -8.32 -7.20 -2.28
C ASP A 96 -8.14 -6.78 -0.83
N ARG A 97 -9.23 -6.62 -0.07
CA ARG A 97 -9.18 -6.37 1.38
C ARG A 97 -8.58 -7.55 2.14
N VAL A 98 -8.93 -8.78 1.79
CA VAL A 98 -8.38 -9.98 2.45
C VAL A 98 -6.87 -10.10 2.25
N LYS A 99 -6.34 -9.71 1.08
CA LYS A 99 -4.88 -9.71 0.82
C LYS A 99 -4.10 -8.73 1.70
N LEU A 100 -4.74 -7.67 2.20
CA LEU A 100 -4.12 -6.68 3.08
C LEU A 100 -4.01 -7.17 4.53
N ILE A 101 -4.88 -8.10 4.96
CA ILE A 101 -4.94 -8.59 6.35
C ILE A 101 -3.57 -9.11 6.84
N PRO A 102 -2.86 -10.00 6.12
CA PRO A 102 -1.57 -10.51 6.59
C PRO A 102 -0.51 -9.41 6.74
N ALA A 103 -0.44 -8.47 5.78
CA ALA A 103 0.50 -7.37 5.83
C ALA A 103 0.25 -6.49 7.06
N GLU A 104 -1.01 -6.16 7.34
CA GLU A 104 -1.35 -5.36 8.50
C GLU A 104 -1.12 -6.09 9.83
N ILE A 105 -1.31 -7.42 9.88
CA ILE A 105 -0.97 -8.23 11.07
C ILE A 105 0.53 -8.13 11.34
N MET A 106 1.38 -8.29 10.32
CA MET A 106 2.84 -8.19 10.48
C MET A 106 3.27 -6.81 10.96
N ILE A 107 2.68 -5.74 10.43
CA ILE A 107 2.98 -4.36 10.84
C ILE A 107 2.62 -4.14 12.31
N ASN A 108 1.46 -4.66 12.75
CA ASN A 108 0.95 -4.43 14.10
C ASN A 108 1.36 -5.50 15.12
N PHE A 109 2.06 -6.55 14.69
CA PHE A 109 2.44 -7.67 15.55
C PHE A 109 3.25 -7.23 16.77
N LYS A 110 4.17 -6.27 16.59
CA LYS A 110 4.97 -5.72 17.70
C LYS A 110 4.11 -5.07 18.78
N TYR A 111 3.10 -4.29 18.37
CA TYR A 111 2.19 -3.63 19.31
C TYR A 111 1.28 -4.64 20.00
N MET A 112 0.75 -5.61 19.24
CA MET A 112 -0.09 -6.68 19.77
C MET A 112 0.67 -7.54 20.80
N PHE A 113 1.93 -7.87 20.51
CA PHE A 113 2.79 -8.61 21.43
C PHE A 113 3.10 -7.79 22.70
N LEU A 114 3.44 -6.51 22.54
CA LEU A 114 3.71 -5.62 23.67
C LEU A 114 2.49 -5.49 24.60
N LEU A 115 1.31 -5.27 24.02
CA LEU A 115 0.04 -5.24 24.76
C LEU A 115 -0.22 -6.57 25.47
N ALA A 116 -0.04 -7.70 24.79
CA ALA A 116 -0.23 -9.02 25.39
C ALA A 116 0.67 -9.22 26.61
N VAL A 117 1.95 -8.81 26.55
CA VAL A 117 2.88 -8.90 27.68
C VAL A 117 2.44 -7.99 28.83
N ILE A 118 2.06 -6.74 28.55
CA ILE A 118 1.60 -5.78 29.58
C ILE A 118 0.36 -6.32 30.30
N PHE A 119 -0.64 -6.77 29.55
CA PHE A 119 -1.87 -7.33 30.13
C PHE A 119 -1.61 -8.62 30.90
N PHE A 120 -0.70 -9.48 30.41
CA PHE A 120 -0.30 -10.68 31.13
C PHE A 120 0.35 -10.35 32.48
N LEU A 121 1.29 -9.39 32.52
CA LEU A 121 1.94 -8.95 33.75
C LEU A 121 0.94 -8.32 34.75
N LEU A 122 0.05 -7.44 34.26
CA LEU A 122 -0.98 -6.81 35.08
C LEU A 122 -1.98 -7.84 35.64
N SER A 123 -2.36 -8.84 34.84
CA SER A 123 -3.33 -9.87 35.25
C SER A 123 -2.82 -10.80 36.36
N GLY A 124 -1.50 -10.89 36.54
CA GLY A 124 -0.89 -11.67 37.60
C GLY A 124 -0.83 -10.95 38.95
N PHE A 125 -0.96 -9.62 38.97
CA PHE A 125 -0.94 -8.80 40.18
C PHE A 125 -2.31 -8.83 40.90
N GLY A 126 -2.31 -9.17 42.18
CA GLY A 126 -3.53 -9.14 43.01
C GLY A 126 -3.23 -8.86 44.49
N PRO A 127 -4.26 -8.87 45.36
CA PRO A 127 -4.14 -8.47 46.77
C PRO A 127 -3.12 -9.26 47.62
N GLY A 128 -2.67 -10.43 47.12
CA GLY A 128 -1.69 -11.30 47.78
C GLY A 128 -0.36 -11.45 47.02
N GLY A 129 -0.05 -10.56 46.07
CA GLY A 129 1.17 -10.62 45.24
C GLY A 129 0.95 -11.25 43.86
N TYR A 130 2.04 -11.68 43.20
CA TYR A 130 2.01 -12.23 41.84
C TYR A 130 1.67 -13.73 41.86
N THR A 131 0.56 -14.11 41.23
CA THR A 131 0.15 -15.52 41.13
C THR A 131 0.10 -16.00 39.67
N PHE A 132 0.96 -16.96 39.33
CA PHE A 132 1.03 -17.55 37.98
C PHE A 132 -0.31 -18.13 37.49
N SER A 133 -1.10 -18.72 38.39
CA SER A 133 -2.41 -19.29 38.06
C SER A 133 -3.45 -18.24 37.64
N ARG A 134 -3.39 -17.02 38.21
CA ARG A 134 -4.24 -15.88 37.81
C ARG A 134 -3.76 -15.24 36.52
N ALA A 135 -2.44 -15.12 36.34
CA ALA A 135 -1.86 -14.63 35.08
C ALA A 135 -2.30 -15.51 33.89
N PHE A 136 -2.29 -16.83 34.05
CA PHE A 136 -2.72 -17.74 32.98
C PHE A 136 -4.24 -17.71 32.72
N LYS A 137 -5.08 -17.73 33.76
CA LYS A 137 -6.54 -17.70 33.57
C LYS A 137 -7.01 -16.32 33.10
N THR A 138 -6.74 -15.28 33.87
CA THR A 138 -7.23 -13.92 33.61
C THR A 138 -6.49 -13.27 32.44
N GLY A 139 -5.16 -13.46 32.36
CA GLY A 139 -4.35 -12.96 31.24
C GLY A 139 -4.65 -13.69 29.93
N GLY A 140 -4.94 -15.01 29.97
CA GLY A 140 -5.39 -15.76 28.81
C GLY A 140 -6.69 -15.20 28.21
N TYR A 141 -7.70 -14.92 29.05
CA TYR A 141 -8.94 -14.26 28.60
C TYR A 141 -8.70 -12.84 28.07
N ALA A 142 -7.83 -12.06 28.71
CA ALA A 142 -7.52 -10.70 28.27
C ALA A 142 -6.83 -10.68 26.89
N VAL A 143 -5.88 -11.57 26.66
CA VAL A 143 -5.21 -11.70 25.35
C VAL A 143 -6.20 -12.21 24.29
N ALA A 144 -7.06 -13.20 24.63
CA ALA A 144 -8.08 -13.69 23.71
C ALA A 144 -9.09 -12.59 23.33
N ALA A 145 -9.53 -11.77 24.28
CA ALA A 145 -10.44 -10.66 24.04
C ALA A 145 -9.81 -9.55 23.17
N LEU A 146 -8.54 -9.20 23.42
CA LEU A 146 -7.80 -8.24 22.58
C LEU A 146 -7.61 -8.74 21.16
N SER A 147 -7.30 -10.04 21.01
CA SER A 147 -7.20 -10.68 19.70
C SER A 147 -8.53 -10.63 18.96
N ALA A 148 -9.63 -11.01 19.62
CA ALA A 148 -10.97 -11.00 19.05
C ALA A 148 -11.41 -9.59 18.64
N ALA A 149 -11.16 -8.58 19.47
CA ALA A 149 -11.46 -7.18 19.16
C ALA A 149 -10.69 -6.71 17.92
N PHE A 150 -9.39 -7.01 17.84
CA PHE A 150 -8.55 -6.65 16.68
C PHE A 150 -9.02 -7.31 15.38
N PHE A 151 -9.44 -8.58 15.43
CA PHE A 151 -10.01 -9.27 14.27
C PHE A 151 -11.40 -8.75 13.90
N GLN A 152 -12.24 -8.45 14.89
CA GLN A 152 -13.60 -7.97 14.68
C GLN A 152 -13.61 -6.58 14.04
N GLU A 153 -12.78 -5.65 14.51
CA GLU A 153 -12.66 -4.30 13.93
C GLU A 153 -12.27 -4.37 12.46
N ARG A 154 -11.33 -5.26 12.11
CA ARG A 154 -10.84 -5.43 10.74
C ARG A 154 -11.82 -6.16 9.82
N CYS A 155 -12.60 -7.10 10.35
CA CYS A 155 -13.66 -7.77 9.60
C CYS A 155 -14.93 -6.91 9.46
N LEU A 156 -15.28 -6.06 10.43
CA LEU A 156 -16.40 -5.13 10.29
C LEU A 156 -16.05 -3.99 9.33
N CYS A 157 -14.83 -3.47 9.38
CA CYS A 157 -14.38 -2.44 8.46
C CYS A 157 -14.33 -2.95 7.01
N SER A 158 -14.10 -4.26 6.81
CA SER A 158 -14.21 -4.88 5.49
C SER A 158 -15.66 -5.03 5.01
N LYS A 159 -16.65 -5.12 5.90
CA LYS A 159 -18.09 -5.27 5.55
C LYS A 159 -18.87 -3.98 5.35
N LEU A 160 -18.31 -2.82 5.66
CA LEU A 160 -18.99 -1.54 5.41
C LEU A 160 -18.87 -1.17 3.92
N PRO A 161 -20.00 -1.10 3.17
CA PRO A 161 -20.01 -0.37 1.91
C PRO A 161 -19.77 1.12 2.22
N ARG A 162 -18.85 1.75 1.50
CA ARG A 162 -18.78 3.21 1.46
C ARG A 162 -19.79 3.72 0.45
#